data_AF-A0A7V0QJN3-F1
#
_entry.id   AF-A0A7V0QJN3-F1
#
_cell.length_a   1.000
_cell.length_b   1.000
_cell.length_c   1.000
_cell.angle_alpha   90.00
_cell.angle_beta   90.00
_cell.angle_gamma   90.00
#
_symmetry.space_group_name_H-M   'P 1'
#
loop_
_entity.id
_entity.type
_entity.pdbx_description
1 polymer ?
#
loop_
_entity_poly.entity_id
_entity_poly.type
_entity_poly.pdbx_seq_one_letter_code
_entity_poly.pdbx_strand_id
1 'polypeptide(L)'
;MNKKGMLICIVWAFILFGAAGAQAQVRELQLNQPASGELTGGTQRDFYRVQVEANQHLVIFVQKPSGWDSAVYVRYESLTGEPVAEEQTWPDDDDSILEIPRTQAGSYYIEVTSDWTGDIGEYTILATLAGGVPPTTLELGETLTDSITSGGWRDYEIDTFENENLLII
;
A
#
# COMPACT_ATOMS: atom_id res chain seq x y z
N MET A 1 -48.01 -21.28 30.55
CA MET A 1 -47.35 -20.20 31.33
C MET A 1 -45.88 -20.54 31.47
N ASN A 2 -45.05 -19.72 30.83
CA ASN A 2 -43.61 -19.91 30.63
C ASN A 2 -42.83 -19.81 31.94
N LYS A 3 -41.97 -20.80 32.23
CA LYS A 3 -40.77 -20.60 33.04
C LYS A 3 -39.58 -21.00 32.19
N LYS A 4 -38.97 -19.98 31.57
CA LYS A 4 -37.74 -20.11 30.79
C LYS A 4 -36.62 -20.55 31.73
N GLY A 5 -35.90 -21.61 31.36
CA GLY A 5 -34.67 -22.03 32.02
C GLY A 5 -33.61 -20.93 31.86
N MET A 6 -33.08 -20.46 32.99
CA MET A 6 -32.00 -19.50 33.04
C MET A 6 -30.68 -20.28 32.96
N LEU A 7 -30.04 -20.25 31.80
CA LEU A 7 -28.68 -20.77 31.63
C LEU A 7 -27.72 -19.71 32.20
N ILE A 8 -27.04 -20.06 33.28
CA ILE A 8 -25.97 -19.25 33.86
C ILE A 8 -24.72 -19.52 33.01
N CYS A 9 -24.41 -18.62 32.08
CA CYS A 9 -23.08 -18.55 31.48
C CYS A 9 -22.18 -17.74 32.42
N ILE A 10 -21.33 -18.44 33.16
CA ILE A 10 -20.21 -17.85 33.89
C ILE A 10 -19.26 -17.26 32.86
N VAL A 11 -19.35 -15.94 32.66
CA VAL A 11 -18.34 -15.18 31.94
C VAL A 11 -17.09 -15.17 32.81
N TRP A 12 -16.03 -15.84 32.37
CA TRP A 12 -14.71 -15.69 32.96
C TRP A 12 -14.22 -14.27 32.67
N ALA A 13 -14.33 -13.39 33.67
CA ALA A 13 -13.68 -12.09 33.65
C ALA A 13 -12.18 -12.29 33.89
N PHE A 14 -11.39 -12.38 32.81
CA PHE A 14 -9.97 -12.05 32.89
C PHE A 14 -9.85 -10.53 32.81
N ILE A 15 -9.81 -9.88 33.96
CA ILE A 15 -9.27 -8.52 34.06
C ILE A 15 -7.75 -8.68 34.01
N LEU A 16 -7.17 -8.53 32.83
CA LEU A 16 -5.76 -8.24 32.69
C LEU A 16 -5.62 -6.72 32.56
N PHE A 17 -5.15 -6.10 33.63
CA PHE A 17 -4.44 -4.83 33.54
C PHE A 17 -3.13 -5.11 32.79
N GLY A 18 -3.15 -4.94 31.48
CA GLY A 18 -1.95 -4.83 30.66
C GLY A 18 -1.68 -3.36 30.40
N ALA A 19 -0.48 -2.88 30.72
CA ALA A 19 -0.01 -1.60 30.24
C ALA A 19 -0.21 -1.55 28.72
N ALA A 20 -0.95 -0.55 28.24
CA ALA A 20 -1.13 -0.31 26.81
C ALA A 20 0.22 0.15 26.24
N GLY A 21 1.10 -0.79 25.92
CA GLY A 21 2.00 -0.60 24.79
C GLY A 21 1.09 -0.48 23.58
N ALA A 22 1.17 0.63 22.85
CA ALA A 22 0.46 0.78 21.59
C ALA A 22 0.91 -0.36 20.67
N GLN A 23 0.10 -1.42 20.59
CA GLN A 23 0.31 -2.46 19.59
C GLN A 23 0.04 -1.78 18.25
N ALA A 24 1.03 -1.77 17.37
CA ALA A 24 0.87 -1.24 16.02
C ALA A 24 -0.35 -1.93 15.38
N GLN A 25 -1.40 -1.16 15.11
CA GLN A 25 -2.62 -1.68 14.52
C GLN A 25 -2.39 -1.81 13.01
N VAL A 26 -2.45 -3.04 12.51
CA VAL A 26 -2.44 -3.30 11.06
C VAL A 26 -3.82 -2.97 10.49
N ARG A 27 -3.86 -2.09 9.48
CA ARG A 27 -5.08 -1.72 8.75
C ARG A 27 -5.21 -2.56 7.48
N GLU A 28 -6.40 -3.08 7.19
CA GLU A 28 -6.64 -3.76 5.92
C GLU A 28 -6.75 -2.75 4.79
N LEU A 29 -6.00 -2.98 3.72
CA LEU A 29 -6.05 -2.23 2.48
C LEU A 29 -6.75 -3.08 1.42
N GLN A 30 -7.84 -2.56 0.86
CA GLN A 30 -8.53 -3.21 -0.24
C GLN A 30 -7.91 -2.75 -1.56
N LEU A 31 -7.68 -3.69 -2.48
CA LEU A 31 -7.19 -3.37 -3.82
C LEU A 31 -8.12 -2.34 -4.49
N ASN A 32 -7.53 -1.37 -5.18
CA ASN A 32 -8.22 -0.27 -5.88
C ASN A 32 -9.06 0.67 -4.99
N GLN A 33 -8.85 0.66 -3.67
CA GLN A 33 -9.50 1.58 -2.75
C GLN A 33 -8.45 2.34 -1.93
N PRO A 34 -8.32 3.65 -2.13
CA PRO A 34 -7.33 4.43 -1.39
C PRO A 34 -7.73 4.53 0.09
N ALA A 35 -6.72 4.58 0.95
CA ALA A 35 -6.86 4.85 2.37
C ALA A 35 -6.00 6.07 2.74
N SER A 36 -6.51 6.93 3.62
CA SER A 36 -5.75 8.05 4.17
C SER A 36 -5.12 7.68 5.50
N GLY A 37 -3.95 8.26 5.78
CA GLY A 37 -3.26 8.13 7.05
C GLY A 37 -2.47 9.38 7.40
N GLU A 38 -2.10 9.49 8.67
CA GLU A 38 -1.35 10.62 9.21
C GLU A 38 -0.29 10.09 10.16
N LEU A 39 0.97 10.47 9.94
CA LEU A 39 2.02 10.32 10.93
C LEU A 39 1.97 11.54 11.85
N THR A 40 1.61 11.34 13.11
CA THR A 40 1.47 12.41 14.11
C THR A 40 2.64 12.48 15.10
N GLY A 41 3.59 11.57 14.98
CA GLY A 41 4.81 11.56 15.79
C GLY A 41 5.99 10.95 15.04
N GLY A 42 7.18 11.51 15.25
CA GLY A 42 8.40 11.18 14.50
C GLY A 42 8.96 9.77 14.64
N THR A 43 8.29 8.87 15.36
CA THR A 43 8.61 7.43 15.40
C THR A 43 7.38 6.57 15.12
N GLN A 44 6.27 7.20 14.73
CA GLN A 44 5.05 6.50 14.37
C GLN A 44 5.29 5.72 13.09
N ARG A 45 4.81 4.48 13.07
CA ARG A 45 4.85 3.61 11.92
C ARG A 45 3.44 3.10 11.70
N ASP A 46 2.93 3.34 10.50
CA ASP A 46 1.60 2.92 10.10
C ASP A 46 1.70 1.65 9.27
N PHE A 47 0.96 0.60 9.65
CA PHE A 47 1.01 -0.68 8.98
C PHE A 47 -0.30 -0.97 8.26
N TYR A 48 -0.18 -1.44 7.03
CA TYR A 48 -1.27 -1.90 6.19
C TYR A 48 -1.05 -3.35 5.77
N ARG A 49 -2.12 -4.06 5.47
CA ARG A 49 -2.10 -5.41 4.90
C ARG A 49 -2.98 -5.47 3.66
N VAL A 50 -2.46 -6.03 2.57
CA VAL A 50 -3.23 -6.36 1.37
C VAL A 50 -3.08 -7.86 1.08
N GLN A 51 -4.19 -8.51 0.74
CA GLN A 51 -4.19 -9.89 0.27
C GLN A 51 -4.10 -9.90 -1.26
N VAL A 52 -3.19 -10.70 -1.81
CA VAL A 52 -3.00 -10.86 -3.26
C VAL A 52 -2.80 -12.32 -3.62
N GLU A 53 -3.15 -12.66 -4.87
CA GLU A 53 -2.93 -13.98 -5.44
C GLU A 53 -1.52 -14.07 -6.04
N ALA A 54 -1.07 -15.27 -6.40
CA ALA A 54 0.24 -15.46 -7.02
C ALA A 54 0.27 -14.97 -8.48
N ASN A 55 1.45 -14.58 -8.95
CA ASN A 55 1.74 -14.16 -10.32
C ASN A 55 0.95 -12.92 -10.79
N GLN A 56 0.64 -12.00 -9.88
CA GLN A 56 0.10 -10.69 -10.19
C GLN A 56 1.21 -9.64 -10.10
N HIS A 57 1.03 -8.50 -10.76
CA HIS A 57 1.92 -7.35 -10.63
C HIS A 57 1.27 -6.36 -9.67
N LEU A 58 1.69 -6.39 -8.41
CA LEU A 58 1.16 -5.50 -7.38
C LEU A 58 1.94 -4.18 -7.42
N VAL A 59 1.21 -3.07 -7.42
CA VAL A 59 1.77 -1.72 -7.35
C VAL A 59 1.19 -1.01 -6.13
N ILE A 60 2.07 -0.42 -5.33
CA ILE A 60 1.71 0.37 -4.15
C ILE A 60 2.06 1.83 -4.43
N PHE A 61 1.06 2.69 -4.35
CA PHE A 61 1.20 4.13 -4.46
C PHE A 61 1.05 4.75 -3.07
N VAL A 62 2.01 5.58 -2.68
CA VAL A 62 1.91 6.41 -1.47
C VAL A 62 2.13 7.85 -1.88
N GLN A 63 1.05 8.63 -1.79
CA GLN A 63 1.06 10.04 -2.14
C GLN A 63 1.17 10.88 -0.89
N LYS A 64 2.09 11.84 -0.89
CA LYS A 64 2.28 12.79 0.21
C LYS A 64 2.38 14.22 -0.32
N PRO A 65 1.95 15.22 0.44
CA PRO A 65 2.34 16.61 0.19
C PRO A 65 3.85 16.78 0.42
N SER A 66 4.45 17.77 -0.24
CA SER A 66 5.82 18.20 0.06
C SER A 66 5.96 18.75 1.49
N GLY A 67 7.17 18.71 2.00
CA GLY A 67 7.53 19.28 3.31
C GLY A 67 7.86 18.27 4.43
N TRP A 68 7.91 16.97 4.12
CA TRP A 68 8.36 15.93 5.05
C TRP A 68 8.93 14.70 4.31
N ASP A 69 9.85 14.00 4.96
CA ASP A 69 10.46 12.76 4.46
C ASP A 69 9.57 11.56 4.74
N SER A 70 9.46 10.65 3.76
CA SER A 70 8.78 9.38 3.97
C SER A 70 9.65 8.19 3.58
N ALA A 71 9.41 7.08 4.25
CA ALA A 71 9.94 5.77 3.93
C ALA A 71 8.78 4.78 3.86
N VAL A 72 8.76 3.98 2.80
CA VAL A 72 7.75 2.95 2.57
C VAL A 72 8.45 1.62 2.41
N TYR A 73 8.01 0.62 3.18
CA TYR A 73 8.55 -0.74 3.12
C TYR A 73 7.44 -1.74 2.87
N VAL A 74 7.64 -2.65 1.93
CA VAL A 74 6.72 -3.76 1.65
C VAL A 74 7.37 -5.07 2.05
N ARG A 75 6.67 -5.90 2.82
CA ARG A 75 7.13 -7.22 3.29
C ARG A 75 6.10 -8.30 2.99
N TYR A 76 6.55 -9.52 2.76
CA TYR A 76 5.69 -10.67 2.48
C TYR A 76 5.51 -11.55 3.73
N GLU A 77 4.26 -11.87 4.08
CA GLU A 77 3.84 -12.74 5.20
C GLU A 77 4.33 -12.33 6.61
N SER A 78 5.02 -11.20 6.75
CA SER A 78 5.59 -10.74 8.01
C SER A 78 5.64 -9.20 8.08
N LEU A 79 5.45 -8.64 9.28
CA LEU A 79 5.67 -7.21 9.56
C LEU A 79 7.15 -6.85 9.74
N THR A 80 8.01 -7.85 9.95
CA THR A 80 9.44 -7.67 10.25
C THR A 80 10.32 -8.48 9.31
N GLY A 81 11.59 -8.08 9.17
CA GLY A 81 12.55 -8.71 8.28
C GLY A 81 12.88 -7.82 7.08
N GLU A 82 13.59 -8.38 6.10
CA GLU A 82 13.96 -7.64 4.89
C GLU A 82 12.73 -7.35 4.03
N PRO A 83 12.56 -6.10 3.56
CA PRO A 83 11.51 -5.76 2.61
C PRO A 83 11.74 -6.42 1.25
N VAL A 84 10.64 -6.73 0.57
CA VAL A 84 10.64 -7.18 -0.84
C VAL A 84 10.65 -6.00 -1.80
N ALA A 85 10.25 -4.82 -1.34
CA ALA A 85 10.35 -3.54 -2.02
C ALA A 85 10.43 -2.42 -0.97
N GLU A 86 11.20 -1.38 -1.23
CA GLU A 86 11.32 -0.22 -0.36
C GLU A 86 11.60 1.05 -1.16
N GLU A 87 11.17 2.18 -0.64
CA GLU A 87 11.43 3.49 -1.22
C GLU A 87 11.50 4.54 -0.11
N GLN A 88 12.36 5.54 -0.32
CA GLN A 88 12.50 6.71 0.54
C GLN A 88 12.40 7.97 -0.32
N THR A 89 11.63 8.94 0.14
CA THR A 89 11.42 10.22 -0.55
C THR A 89 11.73 11.38 0.38
N TRP A 90 12.36 12.42 -0.19
CA TRP A 90 12.77 13.65 0.50
C TRP A 90 11.62 14.67 0.58
N PRO A 91 11.77 15.83 1.25
CA PRO A 91 10.65 16.74 1.45
C PRO A 91 10.19 17.40 0.15
N ASP A 92 11.11 17.53 -0.81
CA ASP A 92 10.88 18.13 -2.12
C ASP A 92 10.53 17.09 -3.20
N ASP A 93 10.55 15.79 -2.85
CA ASP A 93 10.11 14.71 -3.71
C ASP A 93 8.63 14.38 -3.46
N ASP A 94 7.92 14.08 -4.54
CA ASP A 94 6.53 13.66 -4.50
C ASP A 94 6.43 12.11 -4.38
N ASP A 95 5.25 11.57 -4.63
CA ASP A 95 4.79 10.19 -4.50
C ASP A 95 5.84 9.05 -4.55
N SER A 96 5.67 8.05 -3.68
CA SER A 96 6.37 6.76 -3.75
C SER A 96 5.57 5.73 -4.55
N ILE A 97 6.24 4.99 -5.43
CA ILE A 97 5.67 3.94 -6.27
C ILE A 97 6.53 2.68 -6.13
N LEU A 98 5.97 1.67 -5.46
CA LEU A 98 6.65 0.40 -5.21
C LEU A 98 5.99 -0.72 -6.00
N GLU A 99 6.79 -1.46 -6.76
CA GLU A 99 6.32 -2.54 -7.61
C GLU A 99 6.78 -3.91 -7.14
N ILE A 100 5.86 -4.87 -7.17
CA ILE A 100 6.12 -6.29 -6.99
C ILE A 100 5.65 -7.00 -8.27
N PRO A 101 6.55 -7.19 -9.27
CA PRO A 101 6.18 -7.64 -10.61
C PRO A 101 5.55 -9.03 -10.66
N ARG A 102 5.89 -9.90 -9.69
CA ARG A 102 5.32 -11.25 -9.54
C ARG A 102 5.08 -11.55 -8.08
N THR A 103 3.83 -11.43 -7.66
CA THR A 103 3.41 -11.73 -6.28
C THR A 103 3.44 -13.23 -5.99
N GLN A 104 3.62 -13.56 -4.71
CA GLN A 104 3.24 -14.84 -4.14
C GLN A 104 1.82 -14.74 -3.58
N ALA A 105 1.05 -15.83 -3.59
CA ALA A 105 -0.28 -15.83 -2.99
C ALA A 105 -0.15 -15.70 -1.47
N GLY A 106 -0.68 -14.62 -0.91
CA GLY A 106 -0.50 -14.32 0.51
C GLY A 106 -0.71 -12.86 0.85
N SER A 107 -0.20 -12.49 2.02
CA SER A 107 -0.34 -11.18 2.63
C SER A 107 0.91 -10.36 2.37
N TYR A 108 0.73 -9.17 1.81
CA TYR A 108 1.77 -8.16 1.75
C TYR A 108 1.48 -7.09 2.80
N TYR A 109 2.48 -6.81 3.63
CA TYR A 109 2.42 -5.79 4.66
C TYR A 109 3.17 -4.55 4.19
N ILE A 110 2.51 -3.40 4.26
CA ILE A 110 3.10 -2.11 3.89
C ILE A 110 3.29 -1.29 5.16
N GLU A 111 4.50 -0.82 5.39
CA GLU A 111 4.84 0.12 6.45
C GLU A 111 5.04 1.49 5.81
N VAL A 112 4.30 2.49 6.29
CA VAL A 112 4.52 3.90 5.96
C VAL A 112 5.05 4.61 7.19
N THR A 113 6.16 5.31 7.04
CA THR A 113 6.84 5.98 8.15
C THR A 113 7.70 7.15 7.66
N SER A 114 8.34 7.87 8.59
CA SER A 114 9.59 8.59 8.33
C SER A 114 10.75 7.94 9.10
N ASP A 115 11.97 8.04 8.56
CA ASP A 115 13.21 7.67 9.26
C ASP A 115 13.85 8.84 10.02
N TRP A 116 13.33 10.05 9.81
CA TRP A 116 13.75 11.24 10.55
C TRP A 116 12.84 11.48 11.74
N THR A 117 13.44 11.50 12.92
CA THR A 117 12.74 11.85 14.16
C THR A 117 12.20 13.28 14.09
N GLY A 118 10.89 13.40 13.92
CA GLY A 118 10.15 14.66 13.97
C GLY A 118 9.26 14.88 12.76
N ASP A 119 9.50 14.13 11.68
CA ASP A 119 8.72 14.24 10.46
C ASP A 119 7.34 13.63 10.66
N ILE A 120 6.35 14.42 10.28
CA ILE A 120 4.93 14.17 10.44
C ILE A 120 4.23 14.68 9.19
N GLY A 121 3.13 14.03 8.83
CA GLY A 121 2.42 14.40 7.61
C GLY A 121 1.29 13.45 7.27
N GLU A 122 0.35 13.99 6.50
CA GLU A 122 -0.75 13.25 5.88
C GLU A 122 -0.26 12.56 4.61
N TYR A 123 -0.83 11.40 4.32
CA TYR A 123 -0.61 10.69 3.08
C TYR A 123 -1.85 9.91 2.65
N THR A 124 -1.88 9.52 1.38
CA THR A 124 -2.85 8.56 0.85
C THR A 124 -2.10 7.35 0.31
N ILE A 125 -2.56 6.15 0.64
CA ILE A 125 -2.01 4.89 0.16
C ILE A 125 -3.03 4.14 -0.70
N LEU A 126 -2.57 3.54 -1.80
CA LEU A 126 -3.38 2.71 -2.68
C LEU A 126 -2.57 1.51 -3.16
N ALA A 127 -3.12 0.31 -2.96
CA ALA A 127 -2.63 -0.91 -3.58
C ALA A 127 -3.47 -1.24 -4.81
N THR A 128 -2.84 -1.51 -5.94
CA THR A 128 -3.49 -1.97 -7.17
C THR A 128 -2.76 -3.16 -7.78
N LEU A 129 -3.40 -3.81 -8.73
CA LEU A 129 -2.77 -4.79 -9.59
C LEU A 129 -2.62 -4.19 -10.98
N ALA A 130 -1.38 -3.88 -11.38
CA ALA A 130 -1.07 -3.74 -12.79
C ALA A 130 -1.40 -5.09 -13.46
N GLY A 131 -2.19 -5.08 -14.53
CA GLY A 131 -2.53 -6.33 -15.22
C GLY A 131 -3.83 -7.04 -14.81
N GLY A 132 -4.73 -6.44 -14.02
CA GLY A 132 -6.14 -6.91 -14.03
C GLY A 132 -6.79 -6.76 -15.42
N VAL A 133 -6.23 -5.85 -16.21
CA VAL A 133 -6.31 -5.76 -17.68
C VAL A 133 -4.84 -5.73 -18.13
N PRO A 134 -4.38 -6.57 -19.07
CA PRO A 134 -3.03 -6.46 -19.62
C PRO A 134 -2.78 -5.01 -20.07
N PRO A 135 -1.56 -4.46 -19.87
CA PRO A 135 -1.23 -3.15 -20.42
C PRO A 135 -1.61 -3.16 -21.90
N THR A 136 -2.28 -2.10 -22.35
CA THR A 136 -2.61 -2.00 -23.77
C THR A 136 -1.30 -1.75 -24.48
N THR A 137 -0.87 -2.72 -25.29
CA THR A 137 0.29 -2.54 -26.18
C THR A 137 0.03 -1.30 -27.02
N LEU A 138 0.87 -0.30 -26.87
CA LEU A 138 0.88 0.85 -27.76
C LEU A 138 1.81 0.51 -28.91
N GLU A 139 1.21 0.15 -30.04
CA GLU A 139 1.95 -0.12 -31.27
C GLU A 139 2.62 1.18 -31.75
N LEU A 140 3.91 1.08 -32.10
CA LEU A 140 4.69 2.23 -32.59
C LEU A 140 4.00 2.87 -33.81
N GLY A 141 3.69 4.16 -33.68
CA GLY A 141 3.04 4.94 -34.74
C GLY A 141 1.51 4.94 -34.70
N GLU A 142 0.88 4.27 -33.73
CA GLU A 142 -0.56 4.37 -33.49
C GLU A 142 -0.89 5.47 -32.46
N THR A 143 -2.05 6.10 -32.63
CA THR A 143 -2.59 7.07 -31.66
C THR A 143 -3.62 6.38 -30.79
N LEU A 144 -3.31 6.19 -29.51
CA LEU A 144 -4.27 5.73 -28.51
C LEU A 144 -4.96 6.94 -27.86
N THR A 145 -6.28 6.92 -27.77
CA THR A 145 -7.06 7.92 -27.03
C THR A 145 -7.74 7.24 -25.85
N ASP A 146 -7.42 7.69 -24.64
CA ASP A 146 -8.06 7.22 -23.41
C ASP A 146 -8.41 8.42 -22.51
N SER A 147 -9.33 8.21 -21.57
CA SER A 147 -9.73 9.19 -20.56
C SER A 147 -9.21 8.77 -19.20
N ILE A 148 -8.34 9.59 -18.62
CA ILE A 148 -7.88 9.45 -17.24
C ILE A 148 -8.86 10.23 -16.34
N THR A 149 -9.42 9.57 -15.33
CA THR A 149 -10.21 10.23 -14.30
C THR A 149 -9.31 10.92 -13.29
N SER A 150 -9.78 11.98 -12.63
CA SER A 150 -9.03 12.63 -11.55
C SER A 150 -8.60 11.60 -10.48
N GLY A 151 -7.29 11.52 -10.22
CA GLY A 151 -6.69 10.53 -9.31
C GLY A 151 -6.54 9.12 -9.87
N GLY A 152 -6.80 8.91 -11.17
CA GLY A 152 -6.56 7.64 -11.85
C GLY A 152 -5.23 7.63 -12.61
N TRP A 153 -4.70 6.44 -12.86
CA TRP A 153 -3.57 6.19 -13.76
C TRP A 153 -3.90 5.07 -14.76
N ARG A 154 -3.07 4.96 -15.79
CA ARG A 154 -3.13 3.94 -16.84
C ARG A 154 -1.73 3.47 -17.16
N ASP A 155 -1.56 2.16 -17.22
CA ASP A 155 -0.30 1.53 -17.59
C ASP A 155 -0.33 1.21 -19.09
N TYR A 156 0.72 1.64 -19.79
CA TYR A 156 0.95 1.34 -21.20
C TYR A 156 2.30 0.65 -21.34
N GLU A 157 2.37 -0.35 -22.21
CA GLU A 157 3.60 -1.05 -22.55
C GLU A 157 3.95 -0.72 -24.00
N ILE A 158 5.21 -0.36 -24.23
CA ILE A 158 5.77 -0.09 -25.55
C ILE A 158 6.98 -1.00 -25.71
N ASP A 159 6.91 -1.92 -26.67
CA ASP A 159 8.06 -2.71 -27.08
C ASP A 159 9.01 -1.84 -27.90
N THR A 160 10.24 -1.66 -27.40
CA THR A 160 11.31 -0.95 -28.12
C THR A 160 12.41 -1.90 -28.52
N PHE A 161 13.05 -1.68 -29.67
CA PHE A 161 14.26 -2.41 -30.07
C PHE A 161 15.53 -1.69 -29.63
N GLU A 162 16.66 -2.43 -29.52
CA GLU A 162 17.96 -1.82 -29.20
C GLU A 162 18.29 -0.70 -30.20
N ASN A 163 18.70 0.46 -29.65
CA ASN A 163 19.08 1.67 -30.38
C ASN A 163 17.92 2.46 -31.03
N GLU A 164 16.68 2.25 -30.60
CA GLU A 164 15.56 3.13 -30.93
C GLU A 164 15.41 4.27 -29.92
N ASN A 165 15.01 5.46 -30.39
CA ASN A 165 14.62 6.57 -29.52
C ASN A 165 13.11 6.52 -29.32
N LEU A 166 12.67 6.37 -28.06
CA LEU A 166 11.27 6.54 -27.71
C LEU A 166 10.96 8.04 -27.56
N LEU A 167 10.01 8.52 -28.36
CA LEU A 167 9.48 9.87 -28.28
C LEU A 167 7.99 9.81 -27.96
N ILE A 168 7.61 10.26 -26.77
CA ILE A 168 6.22 10.38 -26.32
C ILE A 168 5.80 11.84 -26.52
N ILE A 169 4.70 12.08 -27.26
CA ILE A 169 4.21 13.41 -27.66
C ILE A 169 2.80 13.62 -27.12
#